data_AF-A0A6M3JMM8-F1
#
_entry.id   AF-A0A6M3JMM8-F1
#
_cell.length_a   1.000
_cell.length_b   1.000
_cell.length_c   1.000
_cell.angle_alpha   90.00
_cell.angle_beta   90.00
_cell.angle_gamma   90.00
#
_symmetry.space_group_name_H-M   'P 1'
#
loop_
_entity.id
_entity.type
_entity.pdbx_description
1 polymer ?
#
loop_
_entity_poly.entity_id
_entity_poly.type
_entity_poly.pdbx_seq_one_letter_code
_entity_poly.pdbx_strand_id
1 'polypeptide(L)' 'MLRQCSWCGKDMGEKPPLEDKSVTDGICDECLEKVKGELNGNNIQREER' A
#
# COMPACT_ATOMS: atom_id res chain seq x y z
N MET A 1 7.33 12.62 -9.73
CA MET A 1 6.80 12.37 -8.36
C MET A 1 7.38 11.09 -7.84
N LEU A 2 7.82 11.11 -6.58
CA LEU A 2 8.41 9.94 -5.92
C LEU A 2 7.29 9.07 -5.38
N ARG A 3 7.39 7.75 -5.50
CA ARG A 3 6.40 6.82 -4.93
C ARG A 3 7.04 6.06 -3.78
N GLN A 4 6.43 6.12 -2.62
CA GLN A 4 6.91 5.45 -1.42
C GLN A 4 5.81 4.57 -0.84
N CYS A 5 6.19 3.42 -0.30
CA CYS A 5 5.26 2.57 0.42
C CYS A 5 4.92 3.17 1.80
N SER A 6 3.65 3.39 2.09
CA SER A 6 3.20 3.94 3.37
C SER A 6 3.25 2.94 4.53
N TRP A 7 3.37 1.65 4.23
CA TRP A 7 3.47 0.59 5.24
C TRP A 7 4.91 0.37 5.71
N CYS A 8 5.86 0.29 4.79
CA CYS A 8 7.25 -0.05 5.11
C CYS A 8 8.27 1.03 4.74
N GLY A 9 7.84 2.11 4.11
CA GLY A 9 8.71 3.21 3.67
C GLY A 9 9.58 2.90 2.46
N LYS A 10 9.39 1.75 1.80
CA LYS A 10 10.19 1.35 0.63
C LYS A 10 9.97 2.31 -0.55
N ASP A 11 11.05 2.75 -1.17
CA ASP A 11 11.01 3.51 -2.43
C ASP A 11 10.52 2.59 -3.56
N MET A 12 9.53 3.06 -4.30
CA MET A 12 8.85 2.36 -5.40
C MET A 12 9.13 3.03 -6.76
N GLY A 13 10.13 3.91 -6.82
CA GLY A 13 10.52 4.64 -8.02
C GLY A 13 9.67 5.88 -8.30
N GLU A 14 9.91 6.46 -9.47
CA GLU A 14 9.34 7.73 -9.88
C GLU A 14 8.23 7.55 -10.93
N LYS A 15 7.20 8.39 -10.83
CA LYS A 15 6.10 8.47 -11.81
C LYS A 15 6.06 9.88 -12.42
N PRO A 16 5.64 10.03 -13.68
CA PRO A 16 5.45 11.35 -14.28
C PRO A 16 4.34 12.15 -13.56
N PRO A 17 4.47 13.49 -13.47
CA PRO A 17 5.55 14.31 -14.02
C PRO A 17 6.85 14.20 -13.22
N LEU A 18 7.99 14.08 -13.92
CA LEU A 18 9.33 13.92 -13.33
C LEU A 18 9.85 15.21 -12.66
N GLU A 19 9.25 16.35 -12.99
CA GLU A 19 9.58 17.66 -12.40
C GLU A 19 8.99 17.83 -11.00
N ASP A 20 7.93 17.08 -10.68
CA ASP A 20 7.29 17.10 -9.37
C ASP A 20 8.04 16.16 -8.41
N LYS A 21 8.66 16.72 -7.37
CA LYS A 21 9.40 15.95 -6.34
C LYS A 21 8.54 15.54 -5.14
N SER A 22 7.23 15.74 -5.21
CA SER A 22 6.31 15.33 -4.14
C SER A 22 6.37 13.82 -3.96
N VAL A 23 6.33 13.39 -2.70
CA VAL A 23 6.22 11.98 -2.33
C VAL A 23 4.74 11.60 -2.37
N THR A 24 4.44 10.51 -3.06
CA THR A 24 3.12 9.89 -3.12
C THR A 24 3.14 8.55 -2.42
N ASP A 25 2.13 8.36 -1.60
CA ASP A 25 1.91 7.18 -0.79
C ASP A 25 1.29 6.04 -1.60
N GLY A 26 1.78 4.82 -1.39
CA GLY A 26 1.27 3.59 -1.99
C GLY A 26 1.53 2.37 -1.13
N ILE A 27 1.19 1.18 -1.63
CA ILE A 27 1.53 -0.11 -1.00
C ILE A 27 2.39 -0.91 -1.98
N CYS A 28 3.53 -1.41 -1.50
CA CYS A 28 4.38 -2.30 -2.29
C CYS A 28 3.76 -3.70 -2.36
N ASP A 29 4.18 -4.49 -3.36
CA ASP A 29 3.63 -5.83 -3.58
C ASP A 29 3.82 -6.72 -2.35
N GLU A 30 4.98 -6.63 -1.67
CA GLU A 30 5.26 -7.40 -0.45
C GLU A 30 4.29 -7.07 0.70
N CYS A 31 4.00 -5.79 0.92
CA CYS A 31 3.03 -5.35 1.94
C CYS A 31 1.60 -5.71 1.51
N LEU A 32 1.31 -5.60 0.22
CA LEU A 32 0.01 -5.96 -0.34
C LEU A 32 -0.28 -7.46 -0.16
N GLU A 33 0.70 -8.32 -0.40
CA GLU A 33 0.58 -9.77 -0.20
C GLU A 33 0.36 -10.13 1.27
N LYS A 34 1.08 -9.49 2.20
CA LYS A 34 0.85 -9.68 3.65
C LYS A 34 -0.57 -9.33 4.04
N VAL A 35 -1.03 -8.14 3.66
CA VAL A 35 -2.39 -7.67 3.99
C VAL A 35 -3.45 -8.55 3.31
N LYS A 36 -3.25 -8.95 2.04
CA LYS A 36 -4.16 -9.89 1.36
C LYS A 36 -4.21 -11.26 2.04
N GLY A 37 -3.07 -11.76 2.52
CA GLY A 37 -2.99 -13.01 3.28
C GLY A 37 -3.78 -12.94 4.60
N GLU A 38 -3.69 -11.80 5.29
CA GLU A 38 -4.46 -11.56 6.53
C GLU A 38 -5.96 -11.36 6.26
N LEU A 39 -6.34 -10.69 5.18
CA LEU A 39 -7.74 -10.43 4.82
C LEU A 39 -8.47 -11.71 4.36
N ASN A 40 -7.80 -12.61 3.65
CA ASN A 40 -8.39 -13.90 3.25
C ASN A 40 -8.69 -14.83 4.44
N GLY A 41 -8.16 -14.54 5.63
CA GLY A 41 -8.45 -15.28 6.87
C GLY A 41 -9.57 -14.69 7.73
N ASN A 42 -10.06 -13.49 7.41
CA ASN A 42 -11.05 -12.82 8.25
C ASN A 42 -12.48 -13.18 7.82
N ASN A 43 -13.01 -14.23 8.45
CA ASN A 43 -14.43 -14.54 8.45
C ASN A 43 -15.15 -13.46 9.28
N ILE A 44 -15.52 -12.35 8.63
CA ILE A 44 -16.25 -11.24 9.27
C ILE A 44 -17.64 -11.75 9.66
N GLN A 45 -17.79 -12.24 10.88
CA GLN A 45 -19.11 -12.40 11.51
C GLN A 45 -19.60 -10.99 11.84
N ARG A 46 -20.38 -10.41 10.93
CA ARG A 46 -21.16 -9.20 11.25
C ARG A 46 -22.26 -9.62 12.23
N GLU A 47 -22.03 -9.39 13.52
CA GLU A 47 -23.09 -9.47 14.52
C GLU A 47 -23.99 -8.24 14.33
N GLU A 48 -25.15 -8.44 13.71
CA GLU A 48 -26.24 -7.47 13.71
C GLU A 48 -26.80 -7.38 15.14
N ARG A 49 -26.65 -6.21 15.77
CA ARG A 49 -27.24 -5.91 17.08
C ARG A 49 -28.26 -4.80 16.95
#